data_AF-A0A329MRK1-F1
#
_entry.id   AF-A0A329MRK1-F1
#
_cell.length_a   1.000
_cell.length_b   1.000
_cell.length_c   1.000
_cell.angle_alpha   90.00
_cell.angle_beta   90.00
_cell.angle_gamma   90.00
#
_symmetry.space_group_name_H-M   'P 1'
#
loop_
_entity.id
_entity.type
_entity.pdbx_description
1 polymer ?
#
loop_
_entity_poly.entity_id
_entity_poly.type
_entity_poly.pdbx_seq_one_letter_code
_entity_poly.pdbx_strand_id
1 'polypeptide(L)'
;MMMADFTPFQPETITDLERTQFWTMPDAEDVLDKCRYKLLISDFMAAGLDYKSRSALLADWLEVAVSLFPACKAIWIPSSGKLLHTAEIAENPYEGASRFLQFGINIRYFTIHGTEDSLIDSLGLFALGLPDVQYHFHTLDPNDVSRHAFNVAAYLFEADVPVSDGETIAGLLNGEMAPDVHWPCRFEMALIQPSRELMDVCPGEYAAGDRS
;
A
#
# COMPACT_ATOMS: atom_id res chain seq x y z
N MET A 1 0.79 -16.72 -15.10
CA MET A 1 -0.40 -15.85 -15.11
C MET A 1 -1.60 -16.55 -15.72
N MET A 2 -2.76 -16.41 -15.09
CA MET A 2 -4.07 -16.92 -15.53
C MET A 2 -5.03 -15.73 -15.64
N MET A 3 -5.84 -15.72 -16.67
CA MET A 3 -6.99 -14.84 -16.81
C MET A 3 -8.24 -15.71 -16.79
N ALA A 4 -9.13 -15.48 -15.83
CA ALA A 4 -10.39 -16.20 -15.72
C ALA A 4 -11.41 -15.71 -16.77
N ASP A 5 -12.56 -16.36 -16.86
CA ASP A 5 -13.69 -15.83 -17.62
C ASP A 5 -14.32 -14.61 -16.91
N PHE A 6 -15.02 -13.77 -17.67
CA PHE A 6 -15.83 -12.70 -17.10
C PHE A 6 -16.94 -13.27 -16.22
N THR A 7 -17.07 -12.71 -15.02
CA THR A 7 -18.14 -13.06 -14.08
C THR A 7 -18.89 -11.81 -13.65
N PRO A 8 -20.18 -11.90 -13.25
CA PRO A 8 -20.87 -10.77 -12.68
C PRO A 8 -20.10 -10.17 -11.49
N PHE A 9 -19.97 -8.85 -11.46
CA PHE A 9 -19.41 -8.15 -10.30
C PHE A 9 -20.46 -8.09 -9.19
N GLN A 10 -20.03 -8.39 -7.98
CA GLN A 10 -20.83 -8.31 -6.76
C GLN A 10 -20.12 -7.30 -5.84
N PRO A 11 -20.63 -6.06 -5.71
CA PRO A 11 -20.02 -5.01 -4.89
C PRO A 11 -19.62 -5.45 -3.48
N GLU A 12 -20.39 -6.35 -2.90
CA GLU A 12 -20.30 -6.91 -1.55
C GLU A 12 -19.07 -7.81 -1.37
N THR A 13 -18.41 -8.19 -2.47
CA THR A 13 -17.11 -8.88 -2.44
C THR A 13 -15.96 -7.96 -2.02
N ILE A 14 -16.19 -6.64 -2.03
CA ILE A 14 -15.32 -5.64 -1.41
C ILE A 14 -16.00 -5.17 -0.13
N THR A 15 -15.37 -5.42 1.00
CA THR A 15 -15.91 -5.15 2.34
C THR A 15 -16.00 -3.66 2.64
N ASP A 16 -16.88 -3.28 3.56
CA ASP A 16 -16.99 -1.88 4.03
C ASP A 16 -15.65 -1.36 4.58
N LEU A 17 -14.89 -2.22 5.26
CA LEU A 17 -13.57 -1.88 5.77
C LEU A 17 -12.59 -1.55 4.65
N GLU A 18 -12.54 -2.36 3.57
CA GLU A 18 -11.69 -2.08 2.42
C GLU A 18 -12.09 -0.78 1.72
N ARG A 19 -13.40 -0.51 1.64
CA ARG A 19 -13.93 0.73 1.03
C ARG A 19 -13.52 1.98 1.79
N THR A 20 -13.35 1.91 3.11
CA THR A 20 -12.79 3.04 3.88
C THR A 20 -11.36 3.42 3.47
N GLN A 21 -10.65 2.51 2.79
CA GLN A 21 -9.26 2.67 2.36
C GLN A 21 -9.12 3.07 0.87
N PHE A 22 -10.23 3.48 0.22
CA PHE A 22 -10.24 4.00 -1.17
C PHE A 22 -10.08 5.51 -1.25
N TRP A 23 -9.51 6.14 -0.23
CA TRP A 23 -9.40 7.59 -0.14
C TRP A 23 -8.53 8.23 -1.24
N THR A 24 -7.67 7.45 -1.93
CA THR A 24 -6.93 7.90 -3.13
C THR A 24 -7.81 7.98 -4.39
N MET A 25 -9.02 7.41 -4.35
CA MET A 25 -9.99 7.39 -5.45
C MET A 25 -11.36 7.92 -4.96
N PRO A 26 -11.54 9.25 -4.86
CA PRO A 26 -12.72 9.85 -4.24
C PRO A 26 -14.07 9.47 -4.87
N ASP A 27 -14.08 9.05 -6.13
CA ASP A 27 -15.26 8.60 -6.87
C ASP A 27 -15.39 7.05 -6.92
N ALA A 28 -14.68 6.32 -6.05
CA ALA A 28 -14.65 4.87 -6.01
C ALA A 28 -16.04 4.22 -6.05
N GLU A 29 -16.97 4.67 -5.20
CA GLU A 29 -18.33 4.14 -5.13
C GLU A 29 -19.09 4.33 -6.45
N ASP A 30 -19.04 5.54 -7.02
CA ASP A 30 -19.67 5.86 -8.29
C ASP A 30 -19.10 5.04 -9.45
N VAL A 31 -17.82 4.66 -9.37
CA VAL A 31 -17.15 3.82 -10.36
C VAL A 31 -17.54 2.35 -10.18
N LEU A 32 -17.55 1.85 -8.94
CA LEU A 32 -17.94 0.48 -8.62
C LEU A 32 -19.41 0.21 -8.98
N ASP A 33 -20.32 1.17 -8.78
CA ASP A 33 -21.73 1.06 -9.17
C ASP A 33 -21.94 0.94 -10.69
N LYS A 34 -20.98 1.41 -11.48
CA LYS A 34 -21.00 1.29 -12.95
C LYS A 34 -20.41 -0.04 -13.43
N CYS A 35 -19.73 -0.80 -12.55
CA CYS A 35 -19.15 -2.09 -12.89
C CYS A 35 -20.21 -3.20 -12.83
N ARG A 36 -20.39 -3.92 -13.94
CA ARG A 36 -21.34 -5.06 -14.01
C ARG A 36 -20.66 -6.42 -14.01
N TYR A 37 -19.41 -6.45 -14.45
CA TYR A 37 -18.62 -7.66 -14.61
C TYR A 37 -17.22 -7.43 -14.04
N LYS A 38 -16.62 -8.51 -13.54
CA LYS A 38 -15.22 -8.55 -13.15
C LYS A 38 -14.48 -9.62 -13.94
N LEU A 39 -13.20 -9.37 -14.13
CA LEU A 39 -12.24 -10.30 -14.69
C LEU A 39 -11.15 -10.52 -13.64
N LEU A 40 -11.01 -11.76 -13.16
CA LEU A 40 -9.92 -12.09 -12.26
C LEU A 40 -8.67 -12.43 -13.06
N ILE A 41 -7.57 -11.75 -12.75
CA ILE A 41 -6.26 -12.05 -13.28
C ILE A 41 -5.35 -12.33 -12.11
N SER A 42 -4.65 -13.47 -12.15
CA SER A 42 -3.79 -13.90 -11.06
C SER A 42 -2.51 -14.51 -11.59
N ASP A 43 -1.46 -14.43 -10.79
CA ASP A 43 -0.23 -15.15 -11.07
C ASP A 43 0.09 -16.18 -9.99
N PHE A 44 0.31 -17.41 -10.44
CA PHE A 44 0.61 -18.56 -9.58
C PHE A 44 2.09 -18.95 -9.63
N MET A 45 2.86 -18.42 -10.60
CA MET A 45 4.18 -18.97 -10.93
C MET A 45 5.34 -18.01 -10.63
N ALA A 46 5.12 -16.70 -10.45
CA ALA A 46 6.18 -15.77 -10.11
C ALA A 46 6.58 -15.78 -8.63
N ALA A 47 5.98 -16.63 -7.80
CA ALA A 47 6.35 -16.74 -6.38
C ALA A 47 7.83 -17.14 -6.18
N GLY A 48 8.46 -17.78 -7.17
CA GLY A 48 9.89 -18.13 -7.15
C GLY A 48 10.83 -17.07 -7.71
N LEU A 49 10.32 -15.94 -8.22
CA LEU A 49 11.14 -14.82 -8.67
C LEU A 49 11.54 -13.94 -7.48
N ASP A 50 12.69 -13.27 -7.58
CA ASP A 50 13.00 -12.17 -6.67
C ASP A 50 11.97 -11.05 -6.81
N TYR A 51 11.83 -10.25 -5.75
CA TYR A 51 10.75 -9.28 -5.66
C TYR A 51 10.79 -8.23 -6.78
N LYS A 52 11.97 -7.79 -7.25
CA LYS A 52 12.09 -6.81 -8.34
C LYS A 52 11.64 -7.41 -9.67
N SER A 53 12.11 -8.61 -10.00
CA SER A 53 11.70 -9.33 -11.22
C SER A 53 10.19 -9.62 -11.20
N ARG A 54 9.66 -10.02 -10.06
CA ARG A 54 8.22 -10.25 -9.87
C ARG A 54 7.42 -8.97 -10.05
N SER A 55 7.85 -7.86 -9.44
CA SER A 55 7.21 -6.55 -9.57
C SER A 55 7.19 -6.04 -11.01
N ALA A 56 8.31 -6.17 -11.74
CA ALA A 56 8.38 -5.79 -13.14
C ALA A 56 7.44 -6.63 -14.01
N LEU A 57 7.42 -7.96 -13.81
CA LEU A 57 6.50 -8.86 -14.52
C LEU A 57 5.03 -8.51 -14.25
N LEU A 58 4.67 -8.26 -13.00
CA LEU A 58 3.30 -7.88 -12.61
C LEU A 58 2.90 -6.55 -13.26
N ALA A 59 3.82 -5.57 -13.30
CA ALA A 59 3.58 -4.28 -13.94
C ALA A 59 3.35 -4.42 -15.45
N ASP A 60 4.25 -5.13 -16.16
CA ASP A 60 4.12 -5.37 -17.60
C ASP A 60 2.78 -6.04 -17.94
N TRP A 61 2.39 -7.02 -17.13
CA TRP A 61 1.14 -7.73 -17.33
C TRP A 61 -0.10 -6.87 -17.05
N LEU A 62 -0.05 -6.04 -16.01
CA LEU A 62 -1.15 -5.14 -15.68
C LEU A 62 -1.36 -4.11 -16.79
N GLU A 63 -0.28 -3.55 -17.33
CA GLU A 63 -0.32 -2.65 -18.49
C GLU A 63 -0.93 -3.32 -19.72
N VAL A 64 -0.50 -4.56 -20.03
CA VAL A 64 -1.08 -5.36 -21.11
C VAL A 64 -2.57 -5.60 -20.87
N ALA A 65 -2.97 -6.01 -19.66
CA ALA A 65 -4.37 -6.25 -19.33
C ALA A 65 -5.23 -4.99 -19.52
N VAL A 66 -4.77 -3.84 -19.04
CA VAL A 66 -5.47 -2.56 -19.21
C VAL A 66 -5.60 -2.20 -20.69
N SER A 67 -4.56 -2.42 -21.49
CA SER A 67 -4.61 -2.16 -22.95
C SER A 67 -5.59 -3.08 -23.69
N LEU A 68 -5.75 -4.33 -23.24
CA LEU A 68 -6.68 -5.30 -23.83
C LEU A 68 -8.15 -5.01 -23.48
N PHE A 69 -8.39 -4.30 -22.36
CA PHE A 69 -9.73 -4.01 -21.86
C PHE A 69 -9.96 -2.50 -21.70
N PRO A 70 -10.05 -1.73 -22.81
CA PRO A 70 -10.22 -0.27 -22.76
C PRO A 70 -11.54 0.19 -22.12
N ALA A 71 -12.52 -0.71 -21.99
CA ALA A 71 -13.78 -0.43 -21.29
C ALA A 71 -13.71 -0.65 -19.76
N CYS A 72 -12.58 -1.15 -19.24
CA CYS A 72 -12.34 -1.33 -17.81
C CYS A 72 -12.47 0.01 -17.08
N LYS A 73 -13.19 0.00 -15.95
CA LYS A 73 -13.50 1.21 -15.18
C LYS A 73 -12.62 1.39 -13.94
N ALA A 74 -12.22 0.28 -13.33
CA ALA A 74 -11.40 0.27 -12.14
C ALA A 74 -10.57 -1.02 -12.06
N ILE A 75 -9.46 -0.92 -11.36
CA ILE A 75 -8.56 -2.03 -11.05
C ILE A 75 -8.52 -2.15 -9.54
N TRP A 76 -8.87 -3.32 -9.02
CA TRP A 76 -8.75 -3.61 -7.60
C TRP A 76 -7.63 -4.63 -7.39
N ILE A 77 -6.70 -4.32 -6.49
CA ILE A 77 -5.55 -5.16 -6.15
C ILE A 77 -5.78 -5.76 -4.76
N PRO A 78 -6.22 -7.03 -4.65
CA PRO A 78 -6.61 -7.61 -3.37
C PRO A 78 -5.48 -7.66 -2.34
N SER A 79 -4.23 -7.84 -2.78
CA SER A 79 -3.07 -7.95 -1.89
C SER A 79 -2.72 -6.66 -1.14
N SER A 80 -3.08 -5.50 -1.69
CA SER A 80 -2.92 -4.19 -1.06
C SER A 80 -4.24 -3.56 -0.64
N GLY A 81 -5.37 -4.13 -1.09
CA GLY A 81 -6.69 -3.53 -0.95
C GLY A 81 -6.84 -2.23 -1.73
N LYS A 82 -5.95 -1.93 -2.70
CA LYS A 82 -5.99 -0.67 -3.46
C LYS A 82 -6.99 -0.73 -4.60
N LEU A 83 -7.78 0.33 -4.76
CA LEU A 83 -8.61 0.58 -5.94
C LEU A 83 -7.99 1.73 -6.74
N LEU A 84 -7.88 1.54 -8.06
CA LEU A 84 -7.26 2.50 -8.97
C LEU A 84 -8.11 2.74 -10.21
N HIS A 85 -7.99 3.93 -10.77
CA HIS A 85 -8.37 4.18 -12.15
C HIS A 85 -7.40 3.48 -13.11
N THR A 86 -7.90 3.09 -14.28
CA THR A 86 -7.04 2.54 -15.35
C THR A 86 -5.99 3.53 -15.85
N ALA A 87 -6.29 4.84 -15.79
CA ALA A 87 -5.37 5.91 -16.16
C ALA A 87 -4.11 5.92 -15.28
N GLU A 88 -4.21 5.55 -14.00
CA GLU A 88 -3.06 5.51 -13.09
C GLU A 88 -2.02 4.44 -13.47
N ILE A 89 -2.43 3.43 -14.22
CA ILE A 89 -1.49 2.43 -14.79
C ILE A 89 -0.83 2.99 -16.04
N ALA A 90 -1.57 3.69 -16.89
CA ALA A 90 -1.04 4.29 -18.11
C ALA A 90 -0.11 5.49 -17.84
N GLU A 91 -0.39 6.23 -16.77
CA GLU A 91 0.34 7.44 -16.35
C GLU A 91 1.24 7.16 -15.14
N ASN A 92 1.67 5.91 -14.97
CA ASN A 92 2.52 5.49 -13.87
C ASN A 92 3.84 6.30 -13.89
N PRO A 93 4.19 7.05 -12.83
CA PRO A 93 5.36 7.92 -12.82
C PRO A 93 6.68 7.14 -12.61
N TYR A 94 6.60 5.86 -12.25
CA TYR A 94 7.75 5.02 -11.99
C TYR A 94 8.15 4.19 -13.22
N GLU A 95 9.39 3.71 -13.23
CA GLU A 95 9.91 2.84 -14.28
C GLU A 95 10.32 1.48 -13.73
N GLY A 96 10.51 0.49 -14.62
CA GLY A 96 11.03 -0.83 -14.25
C GLY A 96 10.16 -1.54 -13.20
N ALA A 97 10.81 -2.09 -12.17
CA ALA A 97 10.12 -2.77 -11.07
C ALA A 97 9.35 -1.80 -10.15
N SER A 98 9.80 -0.54 -10.06
CA SER A 98 9.22 0.50 -9.20
C SER A 98 7.81 0.91 -9.63
N ARG A 99 7.40 0.60 -10.87
CA ARG A 99 6.00 0.65 -11.31
C ARG A 99 5.03 -0.03 -10.35
N PHE A 100 5.48 -1.08 -9.65
CA PHE A 100 4.71 -1.75 -8.61
C PHE A 100 4.27 -0.81 -7.49
N LEU A 101 5.07 0.20 -7.12
CA LEU A 101 4.73 1.15 -6.05
C LEU A 101 3.42 1.90 -6.34
N GLN A 102 3.08 2.12 -7.61
CA GLN A 102 1.84 2.80 -8.01
C GLN A 102 0.59 1.97 -7.69
N PHE A 103 0.57 0.68 -8.01
CA PHE A 103 -0.63 -0.15 -7.92
C PHE A 103 -0.61 -1.17 -6.77
N GLY A 104 0.58 -1.64 -6.41
CA GLY A 104 0.81 -2.75 -5.51
C GLY A 104 0.91 -2.39 -4.03
N ILE A 105 0.89 -1.09 -3.67
CA ILE A 105 0.95 -0.61 -2.29
C ILE A 105 -0.18 0.36 -2.01
N ASN A 106 -0.90 0.13 -0.92
CA ASN A 106 -1.86 1.08 -0.36
C ASN A 106 -1.34 1.65 0.96
N ILE A 107 -1.54 2.94 1.19
CA ILE A 107 -1.39 3.52 2.53
C ILE A 107 -2.78 3.52 3.15
N ARG A 108 -2.86 3.06 4.39
CA ARG A 108 -4.13 2.87 5.10
C ARG A 108 -4.13 3.75 6.33
N TYR A 109 -5.27 4.36 6.61
CA TYR A 109 -5.46 5.28 7.72
C TYR A 109 -6.60 4.81 8.61
N PHE A 110 -6.35 4.81 9.91
CA PHE A 110 -7.33 4.43 10.93
C PHE A 110 -7.24 5.40 12.11
N THR A 111 -8.40 5.73 12.68
CA THR A 111 -8.51 6.47 13.95
C THR A 111 -8.81 5.50 15.08
N ILE A 112 -8.17 5.65 16.23
CA ILE A 112 -8.42 4.79 17.39
C ILE A 112 -9.57 5.37 18.21
N HIS A 113 -10.67 4.63 18.26
CA HIS A 113 -11.90 5.06 18.91
C HIS A 113 -11.69 5.37 20.41
N GLY A 114 -12.09 6.57 20.84
CA GLY A 114 -11.99 7.01 22.23
C GLY A 114 -10.63 7.63 22.60
N THR A 115 -9.76 7.87 21.62
CA THR A 115 -8.45 8.54 21.78
C THR A 115 -8.25 9.58 20.68
N GLU A 116 -7.18 10.37 20.77
CA GLU A 116 -6.72 11.25 19.68
C GLU A 116 -5.72 10.55 18.74
N ASP A 117 -5.50 9.26 18.96
CA ASP A 117 -4.48 8.48 18.27
C ASP A 117 -4.95 8.06 16.88
N SER A 118 -3.98 7.99 15.99
CA SER A 118 -4.12 7.55 14.62
C SER A 118 -3.11 6.45 14.31
N LEU A 119 -3.48 5.61 13.35
CA LEU A 119 -2.64 4.54 12.84
C LEU A 119 -2.52 4.71 11.32
N ILE A 120 -1.29 4.73 10.83
CA ILE A 120 -0.96 4.64 9.41
C ILE A 120 -0.20 3.36 9.15
N ASP A 121 -0.54 2.69 8.06
CA ASP A 121 0.00 1.39 7.70
C ASP A 121 0.08 1.24 6.19
N SER A 122 1.23 0.82 5.66
CA SER A 122 1.32 0.39 4.28
C SER A 122 0.85 -1.05 4.14
N LEU A 123 0.18 -1.39 3.05
CA LEU A 123 -0.16 -2.78 2.72
C LEU A 123 0.19 -3.08 1.28
N GLY A 124 1.02 -4.09 1.09
CA GLY A 124 1.29 -4.67 -0.23
C GLY A 124 2.71 -5.19 -0.41
N LEU A 125 3.69 -4.62 0.31
CA LEU A 125 5.08 -5.11 0.25
C LEU A 125 5.20 -6.52 0.81
N PHE A 126 4.41 -6.86 1.83
CA PHE A 126 4.36 -8.20 2.38
C PHE A 126 4.02 -9.27 1.34
N ALA A 127 3.20 -8.93 0.33
CA ALA A 127 2.87 -9.85 -0.76
C ALA A 127 4.08 -10.19 -1.66
N LEU A 128 5.14 -9.38 -1.61
CA LEU A 128 6.42 -9.60 -2.26
C LEU A 128 7.49 -10.22 -1.34
N GLY A 129 7.17 -10.46 -0.07
CA GLY A 129 8.12 -10.94 0.94
C GLY A 129 8.95 -9.82 1.58
N LEU A 130 8.53 -8.57 1.44
CA LEU A 130 9.16 -7.40 2.07
C LEU A 130 8.29 -6.89 3.24
N PRO A 131 8.87 -6.27 4.26
CA PRO A 131 8.10 -5.65 5.35
C PRO A 131 7.31 -4.46 4.82
N ASP A 132 6.06 -4.34 5.28
CA ASP A 132 5.30 -3.09 5.21
C ASP A 132 5.78 -2.11 6.31
N VAL A 133 5.20 -0.91 6.39
CA VAL A 133 5.54 0.12 7.38
C VAL A 133 4.31 0.49 8.21
N GLN A 134 4.48 0.76 9.51
CA GLN A 134 3.41 1.18 10.41
C GLN A 134 3.83 2.35 11.30
N TYR A 135 2.85 3.19 11.66
CA TYR A 135 2.99 4.32 12.58
C TYR A 135 1.76 4.36 13.48
N HIS A 136 1.95 4.32 14.80
CA HIS A 136 0.91 4.67 15.78
C HIS A 136 1.30 5.99 16.43
N PHE A 137 0.49 7.03 16.23
CA PHE A 137 0.86 8.39 16.58
C PHE A 137 -0.31 9.25 17.02
N HIS A 138 -0.03 10.37 17.67
CA HIS A 138 -0.96 11.46 17.92
C HIS A 138 -0.41 12.78 17.36
N THR A 139 -1.26 13.81 17.22
CA THR A 139 -0.92 15.22 16.94
C THR A 139 -0.20 15.57 15.62
N LEU A 140 0.40 14.62 14.91
CA LEU A 140 0.95 14.83 13.55
C LEU A 140 -0.19 14.91 12.52
N ASP A 141 0.04 15.63 11.41
CA ASP A 141 -0.88 15.63 10.27
C ASP A 141 -0.85 14.23 9.59
N PRO A 142 -1.99 13.52 9.51
CA PRO A 142 -2.05 12.22 8.87
C PRO A 142 -1.60 12.21 7.41
N ASN A 143 -1.74 13.33 6.68
CA ASN A 143 -1.27 13.42 5.30
C ASN A 143 0.25 13.42 5.20
N ASP A 144 0.92 14.10 6.14
CA ASP A 144 2.38 14.16 6.19
C ASP A 144 2.95 12.79 6.58
N VAL A 145 2.34 12.13 7.57
CA VAL A 145 2.71 10.77 7.98
C VAL A 145 2.40 9.77 6.87
N SER A 146 1.30 9.92 6.12
CA SER A 146 0.98 9.03 4.99
C SER A 146 2.01 9.14 3.86
N ARG A 147 2.42 10.37 3.54
CA ARG A 147 3.49 10.62 2.55
C ARG A 147 4.83 10.07 3.03
N HIS A 148 5.14 10.23 4.31
CA HIS A 148 6.34 9.66 4.93
C HIS A 148 6.31 8.12 4.86
N ALA A 149 5.22 7.48 5.26
CA ALA A 149 5.04 6.03 5.20
C ALA A 149 5.21 5.48 3.77
N PHE A 150 4.66 6.16 2.76
CA PHE A 150 4.88 5.78 1.36
C PHE A 150 6.35 5.90 0.94
N ASN A 151 7.02 6.99 1.31
CA ASN A 151 8.44 7.19 1.00
C ASN A 151 9.33 6.13 1.67
N VAL A 152 9.01 5.75 2.91
CA VAL A 152 9.73 4.70 3.64
C VAL A 152 9.47 3.34 3.00
N ALA A 153 8.23 2.99 2.68
CA ALA A 153 7.91 1.76 1.96
C ALA A 153 8.64 1.68 0.60
N ALA A 154 8.66 2.79 -0.15
CA ALA A 154 9.42 2.89 -1.39
C ALA A 154 10.93 2.71 -1.16
N TYR A 155 11.49 3.28 -0.10
CA TYR A 155 12.90 3.09 0.27
C TYR A 155 13.22 1.63 0.60
N LEU A 156 12.38 0.95 1.38
CA LEU A 156 12.53 -0.48 1.68
C LEU A 156 12.49 -1.33 0.41
N PHE A 157 11.62 -0.99 -0.54
CA PHE A 157 11.53 -1.66 -1.83
C PHE A 157 12.75 -1.38 -2.72
N GLU A 158 13.26 -0.15 -2.77
CA GLU A 158 14.40 0.21 -3.62
C GLU A 158 15.73 -0.33 -3.12
N ALA A 159 15.94 -0.31 -1.81
CA ALA A 159 17.24 -0.61 -1.19
C ALA A 159 17.30 -1.99 -0.53
N ASP A 160 16.33 -2.87 -0.79
CA ASP A 160 16.25 -4.25 -0.26
C ASP A 160 16.33 -4.29 1.28
N VAL A 161 15.41 -3.57 1.92
CA VAL A 161 15.26 -3.49 3.40
C VAL A 161 16.61 -3.17 4.09
N PRO A 162 17.18 -1.98 3.85
CA PRO A 162 18.51 -1.64 4.35
C PRO A 162 18.53 -1.30 5.85
N VAL A 163 17.38 -1.32 6.53
CA VAL A 163 17.20 -0.91 7.93
C VAL A 163 17.07 -2.15 8.80
N SER A 164 17.89 -2.23 9.85
CA SER A 164 17.86 -3.30 10.85
C SER A 164 17.01 -2.91 12.07
N ASP A 165 16.61 -3.89 12.87
CA ASP A 165 15.88 -3.65 14.12
C ASP A 165 16.66 -2.74 15.08
N GLY A 166 16.01 -1.67 15.54
CA GLY A 166 16.60 -0.65 16.42
C GLY A 166 17.42 0.42 15.70
N GLU A 167 17.59 0.35 14.38
CA GLU A 167 18.11 1.48 13.60
C GLU A 167 17.05 2.58 13.47
N THR A 168 17.41 3.67 12.77
CA THR A 168 16.55 4.85 12.65
C THR A 168 16.39 5.27 11.20
N ILE A 169 15.28 5.92 10.91
CA ILE A 169 15.05 6.66 9.66
C ILE A 169 14.87 8.14 9.95
N ALA A 170 15.03 8.98 8.90
CA ALA A 170 14.73 10.40 9.00
C ALA A 170 13.24 10.60 9.32
N GLY A 171 12.94 11.34 10.38
CA GLY A 171 11.58 11.67 10.81
C GLY A 171 11.02 12.91 10.11
N LEU A 172 9.96 13.47 10.69
CA LEU A 172 9.34 14.70 10.20
C LEU A 172 9.65 15.90 11.10
N LEU A 173 9.85 17.06 10.49
CA LEU A 173 9.86 18.37 11.14
C LEU A 173 9.03 19.33 10.29
N ASN A 174 7.99 19.94 10.88
CA ASN A 174 7.06 20.84 10.18
C ASN A 174 6.46 20.21 8.90
N GLY A 175 6.13 18.92 8.93
CA GLY A 175 5.50 18.19 7.82
C GLY A 175 6.46 17.74 6.70
N GLU A 176 7.75 18.05 6.82
CA GLU A 176 8.79 17.68 5.86
C GLU A 176 9.79 16.70 6.46
N MET A 177 10.39 15.86 5.60
CA MET A 177 11.41 14.90 6.03
C MET A 177 12.67 15.64 6.50
N ALA A 178 13.08 15.36 7.73
CA ALA A 178 14.19 16.03 8.38
C ALA A 178 15.31 15.02 8.70
N PRO A 179 16.47 15.09 8.03
CA PRO A 179 17.57 14.13 8.23
C PRO A 179 18.13 14.11 9.65
N ASP A 180 18.03 15.23 10.38
CA ASP A 180 18.53 15.36 11.75
C ASP A 180 17.52 14.89 12.82
N VAL A 181 16.29 14.54 12.40
CA VAL A 181 15.29 13.90 13.26
C VAL A 181 15.39 12.40 13.02
N HIS A 182 15.66 11.63 14.07
CA HIS A 182 15.86 10.19 13.97
C HIS A 182 14.72 9.46 14.67
N TRP A 183 13.90 8.74 13.90
CA TRP A 183 12.82 7.91 14.42
C TRP A 183 13.25 6.44 14.43
N PRO A 184 13.25 5.77 15.60
CA PRO A 184 13.65 4.37 15.68
C PRO A 184 12.64 3.46 14.99
N CYS A 185 13.16 2.37 14.42
CA CYS A 185 12.40 1.36 13.71
C CYS A 185 12.47 0.03 14.45
N ARG A 186 11.33 -0.66 14.57
CA ARG A 186 11.22 -2.00 15.13
C ARG A 186 10.51 -2.94 14.19
N PHE A 187 10.95 -4.19 14.12
CA PHE A 187 10.26 -5.22 13.35
C PHE A 187 9.28 -5.98 14.24
N GLU A 188 8.00 -5.79 13.99
CA GLU A 188 6.94 -6.29 14.87
C GLU A 188 5.69 -6.74 14.09
N MET A 189 4.79 -7.44 14.79
CA MET A 189 3.50 -7.82 14.24
C MET A 189 2.57 -6.62 14.11
N ALA A 190 1.93 -6.50 12.94
CA ALA A 190 0.95 -5.47 12.61
C ALA A 190 -0.17 -5.36 13.66
N LEU A 191 -0.59 -4.13 13.96
CA LEU A 191 -1.71 -3.83 14.87
C LEU A 191 -3.08 -4.07 14.22
N ILE A 192 -3.11 -4.09 12.89
CA ILE A 192 -4.31 -4.22 12.06
C ILE A 192 -4.15 -5.34 11.04
N GLN A 193 -5.27 -5.97 10.70
CA GLN A 193 -5.28 -7.05 9.72
C GLN A 193 -4.80 -6.58 8.33
N PRO A 194 -4.18 -7.48 7.55
CA PRO A 194 -3.84 -8.86 7.89
C PRO A 194 -2.63 -8.95 8.85
N SER A 195 -2.61 -9.99 9.68
CA SER A 195 -1.47 -10.34 10.52
C SER A 195 -0.22 -10.58 9.67
N ARG A 196 0.82 -9.77 9.89
CA ARG A 196 2.11 -9.85 9.22
C ARG A 196 3.19 -9.13 10.03
N GLU A 197 4.43 -9.49 9.81
CA GLU A 197 5.58 -8.72 10.30
C GLU A 197 5.77 -7.48 9.41
N LEU A 198 6.05 -6.35 10.04
CA LEU A 198 6.27 -5.07 9.39
C LEU A 198 7.31 -4.25 10.17
N MET A 199 7.76 -3.15 9.57
CA MET A 199 8.62 -2.17 10.23
C MET A 199 7.75 -1.07 10.88
N ASP A 200 7.65 -1.09 12.19
CA ASP A 200 7.02 -0.04 12.98
C ASP A 200 8.01 1.11 13.16
N VAL A 201 7.60 2.32 12.79
CA VAL A 201 8.40 3.54 12.92
C VAL A 201 7.83 4.33 14.08
N CYS A 202 8.63 4.51 15.13
CA CYS A 202 8.23 5.24 16.33
C CYS A 202 8.51 6.73 16.14
N PRO A 203 7.48 7.60 16.04
CA PRO A 203 7.68 9.02 15.76
C PRO A 203 8.09 9.86 16.98
N GLY A 204 8.85 9.27 17.91
CA GLY A 204 9.40 9.94 19.08
C GLY A 204 8.32 10.46 20.03
N GLU A 205 8.31 11.77 20.30
CA GLU A 205 7.34 12.41 21.20
C GLU A 205 5.89 12.34 20.69
N TYR A 206 5.70 12.03 19.41
CA TYR A 206 4.39 11.85 18.79
C TYR A 206 3.91 10.40 18.81
N ALA A 207 4.75 9.47 19.29
CA ALA A 207 4.41 8.05 19.34
C ALA A 207 3.25 7.81 20.31
N ALA A 208 2.36 6.91 19.95
CA ALA A 208 1.22 6.53 20.76
C ALA A 208 1.18 5.01 20.97
N GLY A 209 0.45 4.58 22.01
CA GLY A 209 0.41 3.18 22.43
C GLY A 209 1.62 2.74 23.27
N ASP A 210 1.67 1.45 23.59
CA ASP A 210 2.71 0.85 24.45
C ASP A 210 3.99 0.44 23.69
N ARG A 211 4.08 0.78 22.40
CA ARG A 211 5.24 0.47 21.55
C ARG A 211 6.08 1.74 21.41
N SER A 212 7.22 1.78 22.11
CA SER A 212 8.16 2.91 22.15
C SER A 212 9.56 2.48 21.74
#